data_AF-A0A165A5N0-F1
#
_entry.id   AF-A0A165A5N0-F1
#
_cell.length_a   1.000
_cell.length_b   1.000
_cell.length_c   1.000
_cell.angle_alpha   90.00
_cell.angle_beta   90.00
_cell.angle_gamma   90.00
#
_symmetry.space_group_name_H-M   'P 1'
#
loop_
_entity.id
_entity.type
_entity.pdbx_description
1 polymer ?
#
loop_
_entity_poly.entity_id
_entity_poly.type
_entity_poly.pdbx_seq_one_letter_code
_entity_poly.pdbx_strand_id
1 'polypeptide(L)' 'MSNFHGDFSQNIDYVFKIVLIGDSAVGKSQLLARFARNEFSLDSKATIGVEFQTRTLAIDHKTVKAQIWDTAGQER' A
#
# COMPACT_ATOMS: atom_id res chain seq x y z
N MET A 1 20.51 9.38 -20.98
CA MET A 1 20.01 8.99 -19.64
C MET A 1 18.98 7.91 -19.89
N SER A 2 19.38 6.64 -19.81
CA SER A 2 18.59 5.51 -20.26
C SER A 2 17.46 5.21 -19.29
N ASN A 3 16.23 5.21 -19.82
CA ASN A 3 15.02 4.75 -19.14
C ASN A 3 15.21 3.31 -18.66
N PHE A 4 15.26 3.10 -17.34
CA PHE A 4 15.09 1.78 -16.73
C PHE A 4 13.61 1.39 -16.78
N HIS A 5 13.10 1.12 -17.98
CA HIS A 5 11.95 0.23 -18.12
C HIS A 5 12.51 -1.19 -18.12
N GLY A 6 12.80 -1.70 -16.93
CA GLY A 6 13.01 -3.13 -16.75
C GLY A 6 11.68 -3.82 -17.02
N ASP A 7 11.60 -4.54 -18.13
CA ASP A 7 10.51 -5.45 -18.41
C ASP A 7 10.48 -6.49 -17.29
N PHE A 8 9.55 -6.33 -16.36
CA PHE A 8 9.46 -7.16 -15.18
C PHE A 8 8.82 -8.52 -15.54
N SER A 9 9.52 -9.39 -16.26
CA SER A 9 9.16 -10.81 -16.39
C SER A 9 9.43 -11.57 -15.06
N GLN A 10 9.08 -10.97 -13.92
CA GLN A 10 9.78 -11.21 -12.66
C GLN A 10 9.07 -12.21 -11.77
N ASN A 11 9.79 -13.30 -11.52
CA ASN A 11 9.56 -14.15 -10.38
C ASN A 11 9.49 -13.25 -9.13
N ILE A 12 8.32 -13.19 -8.52
CA ILE A 12 8.12 -12.56 -7.22
C ILE A 12 8.78 -13.49 -6.20
N ASP A 13 9.86 -13.04 -5.57
CA ASP A 13 10.55 -13.79 -4.52
C ASP A 13 9.65 -13.93 -3.28
N TYR A 14 8.93 -12.87 -2.92
CA TYR A 14 8.09 -12.83 -1.72
C TYR A 14 6.76 -12.12 -1.93
N VAL A 15 5.71 -12.65 -1.31
CA VAL A 15 4.41 -11.99 -1.18
C VAL A 15 4.10 -11.79 0.30
N PHE A 16 3.95 -10.53 0.72
CA PHE A 16 3.56 -10.20 2.08
C PHE A 16 2.12 -9.68 2.12
N LYS A 17 1.35 -10.16 3.10
CA LYS A 17 -0.01 -9.71 3.36
C LYS A 17 -0.02 -8.81 4.59
N ILE A 18 -0.49 -7.57 4.43
CA ILE A 18 -0.41 -6.51 5.44
C ILE A 18 -1.81 -5.94 5.67
N VAL A 19 -2.29 -5.94 6.91
CA VAL A 19 -3.59 -5.34 7.27
C VAL A 19 -3.34 -4.12 8.14
N LEU A 20 -3.89 -2.97 7.75
CA LEU A 20 -3.83 -1.74 8.52
C LEU A 20 -5.02 -1.68 9.48
N ILE A 21 -4.75 -1.65 10.78
CA ILE A 21 -5.75 -1.56 11.84
C ILE A 21 -5.52 -0.31 12.70
N GLY A 22 -6.55 0.10 13.43
CA GLY A 22 -6.53 1.26 14.33
C GLY A 22 -7.82 2.05 14.26
N ASP A 23 -8.00 2.99 15.19
CA ASP A 23 -9.21 3.79 15.35
C ASP A 23 -9.58 4.57 14.08
N SER A 24 -10.82 5.07 14.04
CA SER A 24 -11.25 5.96 12.96
C SER A 24 -10.39 7.24 12.93
N ALA A 25 -10.20 7.79 11.73
CA ALA A 25 -9.46 9.04 11.47
C ALA A 25 -7.96 9.09 11.88
N VAL A 26 -7.32 7.99 12.31
CA VAL A 26 -5.88 7.99 12.66
C VAL A 26 -4.91 8.05 11.46
N GLY A 27 -5.43 8.08 10.23
CA GLY A 27 -4.62 8.27 9.01
C GLY A 27 -4.18 7.00 8.28
N LYS A 28 -4.77 5.83 8.55
CA LYS A 28 -4.45 4.55 7.88
C LYS A 28 -4.47 4.65 6.35
N SER A 29 -5.55 5.20 5.80
CA SER A 29 -5.71 5.40 4.35
C SER A 29 -4.72 6.41 3.78
N GLN A 30 -4.35 7.43 4.54
CA GLN A 30 -3.34 8.41 4.12
C GLN A 30 -1.94 7.79 4.07
N LEU A 31 -1.61 6.91 5.02
CA LEU A 31 -0.38 6.12 4.97
C LEU A 31 -0.36 5.21 3.74
N LEU A 32 -1.47 4.53 3.45
CA LEU A 32 -1.57 3.70 2.25
C LEU A 32 -1.46 4.51 0.96
N ALA A 33 -2.13 5.66 0.86
CA ALA A 33 -2.06 6.55 -0.29
C ALA A 33 -0.64 7.09 -0.50
N ARG A 34 0.03 7.52 0.57
CA ARG A 34 1.43 7.96 0.51
C ARG A 34 2.36 6.84 0.08
N PHE A 35 2.18 5.63 0.61
CA PHE A 35 2.99 4.48 0.22
C PHE A 35 2.73 4.07 -1.23
N ALA A 36 1.48 3.94 -1.67
CA ALA A 36 1.15 3.40 -2.99
C ALA A 36 1.36 4.40 -4.12
N ARG A 37 1.00 5.67 -3.90
CA ARG A 37 0.89 6.71 -4.94
C ARG A 37 1.69 7.97 -4.65
N ASN A 38 2.33 8.07 -3.48
CA ASN A 38 2.98 9.29 -3.00
C ASN A 38 2.03 10.50 -2.91
N GLU A 39 0.77 10.24 -2.54
CA GLU A 39 -0.30 11.24 -2.40
C GLU A 39 -0.63 11.51 -0.93
N PHE A 40 -1.24 12.67 -0.67
CA PHE A 40 -1.85 13.01 0.61
C PHE A 40 -3.00 13.98 0.37
N SER A 41 -4.14 13.72 1.00
CA SER A 41 -5.32 14.57 0.94
C SER A 41 -5.73 14.99 2.35
N LEU A 42 -5.82 16.31 2.56
CA LEU A 42 -6.37 16.87 3.80
C LEU A 42 -7.88 16.58 3.91
N ASP A 43 -8.57 16.47 2.77
CA ASP A 43 -10.00 16.19 2.69
C ASP A 43 -10.26 14.68 2.58
N SER A 44 -9.60 13.88 3.42
CA SER A 44 -9.74 12.43 3.40
C SER A 44 -11.10 11.99 3.94
N LYS A 45 -11.82 11.17 3.19
CA LYS A 45 -13.07 10.55 3.65
C LYS A 45 -12.77 9.32 4.51
N ALA A 46 -13.68 8.99 5.40
CA ALA A 46 -13.61 7.75 6.18
C ALA A 46 -13.61 6.52 5.24
N THR A 47 -12.79 5.53 5.55
CA THR A 47 -12.79 4.24 4.85
C THR A 47 -14.11 3.53 5.14
N ILE A 48 -14.83 3.15 4.08
CA ILE A 48 -16.02 2.33 4.19
C ILE A 48 -15.60 0.89 3.88
N GLY A 49 -15.76 -0.01 4.86
CA GLY A 49 -15.38 -1.41 4.69
C GLY A 49 -13.87 -1.61 4.62
N VAL A 50 -13.37 -2.16 3.51
CA VAL A 50 -11.96 -2.50 3.31
C VAL A 50 -11.49 -2.07 1.91
N GLU A 51 -10.39 -1.32 1.82
CA GLU A 51 -9.69 -1.02 0.57
C GLU A 51 -8.49 -1.96 0.39
N PHE A 52 -8.21 -2.38 -0.85
CA PHE A 52 -7.10 -3.24 -1.18
C PHE A 52 -6.16 -2.58 -2.19
N GLN A 53 -4.85 -2.61 -1.90
CA GLN A 53 -3.80 -2.11 -2.79
C GLN A 53 -2.65 -3.12 -2.88
N THR A 54 -1.95 -3.11 -4.00
CA THR A 54 -0.76 -3.94 -4.22
C THR A 54 0.39 -3.08 -4.72
N ARG A 55 1.60 -3.32 -4.21
CA ARG A 55 2.82 -2.68 -4.69
C ARG A 55 3.95 -3.70 -4.78
N THR A 56 4.66 -3.70 -5.90
CA THR A 56 5.88 -4.49 -6.08
C THR A 56 7.10 -3.59 -5.87
N LEU A 57 8.05 -4.04 -5.06
CA LEU A 57 9.25 -3.31 -4.66
C LEU A 57 10.47 -4.20 -4.85
N ALA A 58 11.61 -3.58 -5.18
CA ALA A 58 12.91 -4.24 -5.08
C ALA A 58 13.52 -3.92 -3.70
N ILE A 59 13.73 -4.94 -2.88
CA ILE A 59 14.32 -4.82 -1.53
C ILE A 59 15.42 -5.88 -1.43
N ASP A 60 16.65 -5.48 -1.12
CA ASP A 60 17.80 -6.38 -0.98
C ASP A 60 17.96 -7.36 -2.16
N HIS A 61 17.82 -6.85 -3.39
CA HIS A 61 17.86 -7.63 -4.64
C HIS A 61 16.74 -8.68 -4.80
N LYS A 62 15.67 -8.59 -4.00
CA LYS A 62 14.48 -9.44 -4.06
C LYS A 62 13.27 -8.66 -4.56
N THR A 63 12.47 -9.28 -5.41
CA THR A 63 11.20 -8.73 -5.88
C THR A 63 10.10 -9.08 -4.89
N VAL A 64 9.68 -8.08 -4.12
CA VAL A 64 8.70 -8.21 -3.03
C VAL A 64 7.36 -7.62 -3.47
N LYS A 65 6.30 -8.41 -3.42
CA LYS A 65 4.91 -7.96 -3.61
C LYS A 65 4.23 -7.76 -2.26
N ALA A 66 3.97 -6.50 -1.91
CA ALA A 66 3.15 -6.15 -0.77
C ALA A 66 1.67 -6.10 -1.19
N GLN A 67 0.84 -6.86 -0.50
CA GLN A 67 -0.62 -6.83 -0.58
C GLN A 67 -1.13 -6.18 0.69
N ILE A 68 -1.80 -5.03 0.59
CA ILE A 68 -2.17 -4.20 1.73
C ILE A 68 -3.68 -4.04 1.76
N TRP A 69 -4.29 -4.34 2.91
CA TRP A 69 -5.70 -4.12 3.20
C TRP A 69 -5.82 -2.96 4.19
N ASP A 70 -6.43 -1.85 3.77
CA ASP A 70 -6.83 -0.75 4.65
C ASP A 70 -8.25 -1.01 5.15
N THR A 71 -8.48 -0.97 6.45
CA THR A 71 -9.80 -1.23 7.04
C THR A 71 -10.44 0.06 7.53
N ALA A 72 -11.77 0.09 7.54
CA ALA A 72 -12.53 1.04 8.35
C ALA A 72 -11.97 1.05 9.79
N GLY A 73 -11.85 2.24 10.35
CA GLY A 73 -11.55 2.33 11.78
C GLY A 73 -12.70 1.76 12.59
N GLN A 74 -12.38 1.08 13.68
CA GLN A 74 -13.41 0.76 14.65
C GLN A 74 -13.72 2.03 15.46
N GLU A 75 -15.00 2.35 15.54
CA GLU A 75 -15.51 3.33 16.51
C GLU A 75 -15.73 2.60 17.84
N ARG A 76 -15.48 3.29 18.95
CA ARG A 76 -15.66 2.75 20.31
C ARG A 76 -17.03 3.09 20.85
#